data_AF-A0AAU5C1L3-F1
#
_entry.id   AF-A0AAU5C1L3-F1
#
_cell.length_a   1.000
_cell.length_b   1.000
_cell.length_c   1.000
_cell.angle_alpha   90.00
_cell.angle_beta   90.00
_cell.angle_gamma   90.00
#
_symmetry.space_group_name_H-M   'P 1'
#
loop_
_entity.id
_entity.type
_entity.pdbx_description
1 polymer ?
#
loop_
_entity_poly.entity_id
_entity_poly.type
_entity_poly.pdbx_seq_one_letter_code
_entity_poly.pdbx_strand_id
1 'polypeptide(L)'
;MAAADDREPDHEADRSVDRDTDLAVEDHARGRIISDAPLSRPVPVDLRYDPGFSPATVRFVFPGDVEWSFPRVLLETGLRAPTRRGDIGVWPCGRVQTVVELHKDDGLVTVVQFDTTALTRFLKHTYAAGPSMTTS
;
A
#
# COMPACT_ATOMS: atom_id res chain seq x y z
N MET A 1 29.18 34.16 46.39
CA MET A 1 27.84 33.88 45.85
C MET A 1 28.06 33.05 44.61
N ALA A 2 27.94 31.72 44.76
CA ALA A 2 28.37 30.75 43.75
C ALA A 2 27.29 30.54 42.68
N ALA A 3 27.76 30.22 41.47
CA ALA A 3 26.95 29.88 40.30
C ALA A 3 26.68 28.36 40.21
N ALA A 4 25.76 28.03 39.29
CA ALA A 4 25.40 26.74 38.68
C ALA A 4 24.27 25.93 39.34
N ASP A 5 23.20 25.69 38.55
CA ASP A 5 22.71 24.37 38.08
C ASP A 5 21.43 24.67 37.25
N ASP A 6 21.51 24.91 35.93
CA ASP A 6 21.44 23.92 34.86
C ASP A 6 20.51 22.72 35.13
N ARG A 7 19.26 22.81 34.66
CA ARG A 7 18.58 21.67 34.05
C ARG A 7 17.39 22.12 33.22
N GLU A 8 17.64 22.36 31.93
CA GLU A 8 16.59 22.34 30.91
C GLU A 8 15.94 20.95 30.94
N PRO A 9 14.60 20.82 30.96
CA PRO A 9 13.97 19.52 30.93
C PRO A 9 14.18 18.88 29.55
N ASP A 10 14.89 17.75 29.54
CA ASP A 10 15.08 16.89 28.37
C ASP A 10 13.74 16.57 27.72
N HIS A 11 13.60 16.97 26.46
CA HIS A 11 12.48 16.64 25.60
C HIS A 11 12.63 15.18 25.17
N GLU A 12 12.35 14.24 26.09
CA GLU A 12 12.32 12.80 25.81
C GLU A 12 11.02 12.47 25.07
N ALA A 13 11.01 12.79 23.77
CA ALA A 13 9.91 12.49 22.88
C ALA A 13 10.44 11.94 21.55
N ASP A 14 11.23 10.86 21.57
CA ASP A 14 11.66 10.24 20.30
C ASP A 14 12.26 8.84 20.40
N ARG A 15 11.55 7.78 20.85
CA ARG A 15 11.96 6.36 20.61
C ARG A 15 10.84 5.32 20.51
N SER A 16 9.57 5.72 20.39
CA SER A 16 8.46 4.76 20.31
C SER A 16 8.03 4.42 18.87
N VAL A 17 8.68 4.98 17.85
CA VAL A 17 8.28 4.84 16.42
C VAL A 17 9.12 3.80 15.65
N ASP A 18 10.13 3.17 16.25
CA ASP A 18 11.21 2.51 15.49
C ASP A 18 11.21 0.96 15.50
N ARG A 19 10.14 0.30 15.98
CA ARG A 19 10.09 -1.19 15.99
C ARG A 19 8.90 -1.83 15.25
N ASP A 20 7.89 -1.05 14.90
CA ASP A 20 6.71 -1.56 14.19
C ASP A 20 6.88 -1.45 12.66
N THR A 21 7.63 -0.45 12.21
CA THR A 21 8.00 -0.21 10.81
C THR A 21 8.95 -1.25 10.23
N ASP A 22 9.71 -1.98 11.06
CA ASP A 22 10.69 -2.99 10.61
C ASP A 22 10.03 -4.28 10.05
N LEU A 23 8.71 -4.44 10.25
CA LEU A 23 7.90 -5.53 9.69
C LEU A 23 6.96 -5.06 8.57
N ALA A 24 6.89 -3.75 8.31
CA ALA A 24 6.10 -3.23 7.22
C ALA A 24 6.71 -3.65 5.88
N VAL A 25 5.87 -4.06 4.94
CA VAL A 25 6.27 -4.41 3.59
C VAL A 25 6.12 -3.19 2.70
N GLU A 26 7.20 -2.84 2.01
CA GLU A 26 7.19 -1.86 0.93
C GLU A 26 7.83 -2.47 -0.32
N ASP A 27 7.05 -2.54 -1.40
CA ASP A 27 7.48 -3.01 -2.71
C ASP A 27 7.22 -1.90 -3.75
N HIS A 28 8.00 -1.88 -4.82
CA HIS A 28 7.75 -0.97 -5.93
C HIS A 28 7.19 -1.72 -7.15
N ALA A 29 6.20 -1.10 -7.79
CA ALA A 29 5.62 -1.53 -9.05
C ALA A 29 5.53 -0.38 -10.06
N ARG A 30 5.19 -0.72 -11.30
CA ARG A 30 4.77 0.26 -12.31
C ARG A 30 3.32 0.00 -12.66
N GLY A 31 2.49 1.02 -12.50
CA GLY A 31 1.11 1.04 -12.97
C GLY A 31 1.02 1.76 -14.31
N ARG A 32 0.13 1.35 -15.20
CA ARG A 32 -0.22 2.07 -16.42
C ARG A 32 -1.63 2.60 -16.25
N ILE A 33 -1.77 3.91 -16.14
CA ILE A 33 -3.08 4.55 -16.07
C ILE A 33 -3.73 4.42 -17.44
N ILE A 34 -4.90 3.79 -17.49
CA ILE A 34 -5.71 3.67 -18.70
C ILE A 34 -6.68 4.85 -18.68
N SER A 35 -6.53 5.74 -19.66
CA SER A 35 -7.43 6.86 -19.90
C SER A 35 -7.71 6.96 -21.40
N ASP A 36 -8.73 7.72 -21.76
CA ASP A 36 -9.07 7.98 -23.18
C ASP A 36 -8.01 8.84 -23.90
N ALA A 37 -6.97 9.29 -23.19
CA ALA A 37 -5.88 10.03 -23.79
C ALA A 37 -4.96 9.09 -24.60
N PRO A 38 -4.44 9.54 -25.76
CA PRO A 38 -3.68 8.70 -26.69
C PRO A 38 -2.32 8.19 -26.17
N LEU A 39 -1.93 8.51 -24.93
CA LEU A 39 -0.68 8.05 -24.32
C LEU A 39 -0.89 7.60 -22.86
N SER A 40 -1.17 6.31 -22.65
CA SER A 40 -1.00 5.72 -21.32
C SER A 40 0.49 5.64 -20.98
N ARG A 41 0.93 6.31 -19.91
CA ARG A 41 2.32 6.25 -19.43
C ARG A 41 2.41 5.36 -18.18
N PRO A 42 3.51 4.61 -18.02
CA PRO A 42 3.77 3.94 -16.76
C PRO A 42 4.10 4.98 -15.67
N VAL A 43 3.50 4.82 -14.50
CA VAL A 43 3.75 5.59 -13.27
C VAL A 43 4.35 4.66 -12.22
N PRO A 44 5.32 5.12 -11.42
CA PRO A 44 5.77 4.36 -10.25
C PRO A 44 4.64 4.26 -9.24
N VAL A 45 4.54 3.14 -8.54
CA VAL A 45 3.56 2.93 -7.47
C VAL A 45 4.24 2.21 -6.32
N ASP A 46 4.14 2.78 -5.12
CA ASP A 46 4.63 2.14 -3.90
C ASP A 46 3.50 1.28 -3.32
N LEU A 47 3.79 -0.01 -3.14
CA LEU A 47 2.88 -1.01 -2.59
C LEU A 47 3.24 -1.21 -1.13
N ARG A 48 2.34 -0.83 -0.23
CA ARG A 48 2.59 -0.86 1.21
C ARG A 48 1.63 -1.79 1.93
N TYR A 49 2.15 -2.51 2.91
CA TYR A 49 1.37 -3.32 3.82
C TYR A 49 1.98 -3.26 5.22
N ASP A 50 1.12 -3.07 6.21
CA ASP A 50 1.50 -3.09 7.62
C ASP A 50 0.79 -4.29 8.28
N PRO A 51 1.55 -5.28 8.80
CA PRO A 51 0.97 -6.45 9.44
C PRO A 51 0.31 -6.15 10.80
N GLY A 52 0.64 -5.04 11.45
CA GLY A 52 0.02 -4.57 12.69
C GLY A 52 -1.37 -3.93 12.48
N PHE A 53 -1.68 -3.50 11.26
CA PHE A 53 -2.95 -2.85 10.94
C PHE A 53 -4.10 -3.86 10.74
N SER A 54 -5.19 -3.68 11.49
CA SER A 54 -6.43 -4.48 11.38
C SER A 54 -7.63 -3.60 11.03
N PRO A 55 -8.39 -3.92 9.95
CA PRO A 55 -8.27 -5.12 9.11
C PRO A 55 -7.06 -5.06 8.16
N ALA A 56 -6.54 -6.22 7.76
CA ALA A 56 -5.41 -6.33 6.84
C ALA A 56 -5.67 -5.57 5.51
N THR A 57 -4.94 -4.48 5.32
CA THR A 57 -5.16 -3.50 4.25
C THR A 57 -3.86 -3.26 3.49
N VAL A 58 -3.94 -3.32 2.16
CA VAL A 58 -2.84 -2.91 1.28
C VAL A 58 -3.09 -1.49 0.81
N ARG A 59 -2.00 -0.74 0.60
CA ARG A 59 -2.04 0.64 0.12
C ARG A 59 -1.23 0.75 -1.16
N PHE A 60 -1.81 1.34 -2.20
CA PHE A 60 -1.14 1.63 -3.46
C PHE A 60 -0.96 3.15 -3.51
N VAL A 61 0.27 3.61 -3.37
CA VAL A 61 0.61 5.03 -3.33
C VAL A 61 1.16 5.44 -4.68
N PHE A 62 0.44 6.33 -5.35
CA PHE A 62 0.77 6.89 -6.64
C PHE A 62 1.41 8.27 -6.46
N PRO A 63 2.10 8.81 -7.49
CA PRO A 63 2.64 10.16 -7.44
C PRO A 63 1.56 11.21 -7.20
N GLY A 64 1.91 12.28 -6.47
CA GLY A 64 0.96 13.35 -6.12
C GLY A 64 0.04 12.98 -4.96
N ASP A 65 0.53 12.17 -4.02
CA ASP A 65 -0.14 11.78 -2.76
C ASP A 65 -1.52 11.12 -2.98
N VAL A 66 -1.71 10.48 -4.13
CA VAL A 66 -2.90 9.69 -4.41
C VAL A 66 -2.71 8.30 -3.83
N GLU A 67 -3.52 7.92 -2.85
CA GLU A 67 -3.48 6.61 -2.21
C GLU A 67 -4.77 5.84 -2.45
N TRP A 68 -4.64 4.57 -2.85
CA TRP A 68 -5.75 3.61 -2.85
C TRP A 68 -5.53 2.58 -1.76
N SER A 69 -6.50 2.46 -0.87
CA SER A 69 -6.43 1.56 0.30
C SER A 69 -7.58 0.56 0.27
N PHE A 70 -7.26 -0.72 0.31
CA PHE A 70 -8.27 -1.77 0.21
C PHE A 70 -7.83 -3.09 0.86
N PRO A 71 -8.78 -3.99 1.18
CA PRO A 71 -8.47 -5.23 1.87
C PRO A 71 -7.46 -6.09 1.10
N ARG A 72 -6.45 -6.61 1.78
CA ARG A 72 -5.43 -7.49 1.18
C ARG A 72 -6.04 -8.70 0.47
N VAL A 73 -7.10 -9.25 1.05
CA VAL A 73 -7.85 -10.37 0.47
C VAL A 73 -8.49 -10.03 -0.89
N LEU A 74 -8.89 -8.77 -1.13
CA LEU A 74 -9.43 -8.36 -2.42
C LEU A 74 -8.37 -8.44 -3.52
N LEU A 75 -7.12 -8.06 -3.21
CA LEU A 75 -6.01 -8.23 -4.13
C LEU A 75 -5.77 -9.72 -4.44
N GLU A 76 -5.76 -10.55 -3.39
CA GLU A 76 -5.51 -12.00 -3.50
C GLU A 76 -6.58 -12.73 -4.34
N THR A 77 -7.86 -12.42 -4.13
CA THR A 77 -8.95 -13.00 -4.93
C THR A 77 -8.96 -12.41 -6.34
N GLY A 78 -8.73 -11.11 -6.46
CA GLY A 78 -8.69 -10.36 -7.71
C GLY A 78 -7.60 -10.78 -8.69
N LEU A 79 -6.47 -11.29 -8.20
CA LEU A 79 -5.42 -11.88 -9.06
C LEU A 79 -5.86 -13.21 -9.69
N ARG A 80 -6.85 -13.90 -9.13
CA ARG A 80 -7.33 -15.21 -9.57
C ARG A 80 -8.59 -15.11 -10.42
N ALA A 81 -9.50 -14.22 -10.06
CA ALA A 81 -10.76 -14.01 -10.77
C ALA A 81 -11.27 -12.58 -10.53
N PRO A 82 -12.07 -12.01 -11.47
CA PRO A 82 -12.67 -10.70 -11.28
C PRO A 82 -13.42 -10.60 -9.95
N THR A 83 -12.98 -9.68 -9.09
CA THR A 83 -13.55 -9.46 -7.76
C THR A 83 -13.69 -7.96 -7.50
N ARG A 84 -14.78 -7.56 -6.86
CA ARG A 84 -15.02 -6.17 -6.45
C ARG A 84 -15.43 -6.12 -4.99
N ARG A 85 -14.99 -5.10 -4.27
CA ARG A 85 -15.49 -4.77 -2.93
C ARG A 85 -15.50 -3.26 -2.74
N GLY A 86 -16.68 -2.72 -2.46
CA GLY A 86 -16.90 -1.28 -2.45
C GLY A 86 -16.47 -0.67 -3.77
N ASP A 87 -15.63 0.35 -3.68
CA ASP A 87 -15.22 1.18 -4.80
C ASP A 87 -14.04 0.59 -5.59
N ILE A 88 -13.44 -0.49 -5.08
CA ILE A 88 -12.27 -1.12 -5.71
C ILE A 88 -12.67 -2.42 -6.41
N GLY A 89 -12.27 -2.53 -7.67
CA GLY A 89 -12.31 -3.75 -8.46
C GLY A 89 -10.92 -4.24 -8.84
N VAL A 90 -10.70 -5.56 -8.83
CA VAL A 90 -9.44 -6.18 -9.24
C VAL A 90 -9.73 -7.40 -10.12
N TRP A 91 -9.06 -7.51 -11.27
CA TRP A 91 -9.20 -8.67 -12.16
C TRP A 91 -7.93 -8.99 -12.94
N PRO A 92 -7.72 -10.27 -13.28
CA PRO A 92 -6.70 -10.63 -14.25
C PRO A 92 -7.07 -10.10 -15.65
N CYS A 93 -6.07 -9.62 -16.38
CA CYS A 93 -6.20 -9.14 -17.75
C CYS A 93 -5.16 -9.84 -18.62
N GLY A 94 -5.54 -10.97 -19.20
CA GLY A 94 -4.60 -11.87 -19.88
C GLY A 94 -3.70 -12.60 -18.88
N ARG A 95 -2.52 -13.03 -19.34
CA ARG A 95 -1.62 -13.89 -18.54
C ARG A 95 -0.68 -13.15 -17.61
N VAL A 96 -0.39 -11.89 -17.92
CA VAL A 96 0.72 -11.14 -17.30
C VAL A 96 0.30 -9.79 -16.74
N GLN A 97 -0.95 -9.39 -16.91
CA GLN A 97 -1.45 -8.12 -16.41
C GLN A 97 -2.62 -8.30 -15.45
N THR A 98 -2.73 -7.38 -14.51
CA THR A 98 -3.85 -7.26 -13.58
C THR A 98 -4.33 -5.82 -13.62
N VAL A 99 -5.64 -5.64 -13.65
CA VAL A 99 -6.26 -4.31 -13.59
C VAL A 99 -6.79 -4.10 -12.19
N VAL A 100 -6.56 -2.90 -11.67
CA VAL A 100 -7.17 -2.36 -10.46
C VAL A 100 -7.95 -1.11 -10.85
N GLU A 101 -9.21 -1.06 -10.48
CA GLU A 101 -10.09 0.08 -10.73
C GLU A 101 -10.56 0.71 -9.42
N LEU A 102 -10.59 2.03 -9.40
CA LEU A 102 -11.27 2.83 -8.38
C LEU A 102 -12.48 3.52 -8.99
N HIS A 103 -13.65 3.30 -8.39
CA HIS A 103 -14.94 3.86 -8.78
C HIS A 103 -15.30 4.96 -7.81
N LYS A 104 -15.36 6.20 -8.27
CA LYS A 104 -15.74 7.35 -7.44
C LYS A 104 -17.24 7.57 -7.47
N ASP A 105 -17.77 8.21 -6.41
CA ASP A 105 -19.20 8.52 -6.28
C ASP A 105 -19.76 9.42 -7.40
N ASP A 106 -18.90 10.21 -8.04
CA ASP A 106 -19.23 11.06 -9.19
C ASP A 106 -19.35 10.26 -10.51
N GLY A 107 -19.20 8.95 -10.47
CA GLY A 107 -19.24 8.05 -11.62
C GLY A 107 -17.91 7.97 -12.39
N LEU A 108 -16.86 8.67 -11.96
CA LEU A 108 -15.54 8.56 -12.58
C LEU A 108 -14.87 7.25 -12.17
N VAL A 109 -14.32 6.55 -13.17
CA VAL A 109 -13.56 5.33 -12.97
C VAL A 109 -12.10 5.59 -13.32
N THR A 110 -11.21 5.35 -12.37
CA THR A 110 -9.77 5.36 -12.62
C THR A 110 -9.29 3.92 -12.75
N VAL A 111 -8.67 3.61 -13.87
CA VAL A 111 -8.22 2.26 -14.22
C VAL A 111 -6.70 2.23 -14.26
N VAL A 112 -6.07 1.32 -13.54
CA VAL A 112 -4.62 1.12 -13.57
C VAL A 112 -4.30 -0.34 -13.84
N GLN A 113 -3.44 -0.57 -14.83
CA GLN A 113 -2.91 -1.89 -15.16
C GLN A 113 -1.52 -2.10 -14.56
N PHE A 114 -1.26 -3.27 -14.00
CA PHE A 114 0.01 -3.67 -13.39
C PHE A 114 0.51 -4.99 -13.99
N ASP A 115 1.81 -5.23 -13.89
CA ASP A 115 2.36 -6.58 -14.04
C ASP A 115 1.89 -7.49 -12.90
N THR A 116 1.28 -8.63 -13.25
CA THR A 116 0.74 -9.59 -12.27
C THR A 116 1.84 -10.15 -11.35
N THR A 117 3.07 -10.30 -11.85
CA THR A 117 4.19 -10.83 -11.07
C THR A 117 4.60 -9.87 -9.97
N ALA A 118 4.57 -8.55 -10.22
CA ALA A 118 4.86 -7.54 -9.21
C ALA A 118 3.85 -7.60 -8.05
N LEU A 119 2.55 -7.66 -8.35
CA LEU A 119 1.50 -7.78 -7.33
C LEU A 119 1.56 -9.12 -6.58
N THR A 120 1.89 -10.20 -7.30
CA THR A 120 2.07 -11.53 -6.69
C THR A 120 3.27 -11.56 -5.74
N ARG A 121 4.38 -10.91 -6.11
CA ARG A 121 5.58 -10.79 -5.25
C ARG A 121 5.25 -10.00 -3.99
N PHE A 122 4.59 -8.85 -4.14
CA PHE A 122 4.14 -8.04 -3.01
C PHE A 122 3.27 -8.87 -2.06
N LEU A 123 2.26 -9.59 -2.56
CA LEU A 123 1.44 -10.47 -1.72
C LEU A 123 2.29 -11.52 -0.99
N LYS A 124 3.25 -12.16 -1.66
CA LYS A 124 4.16 -13.11 -1.00
C LYS A 124 4.92 -12.47 0.17
N HIS A 125 5.43 -11.25 -0.01
CA HIS A 125 6.07 -10.51 1.08
C HIS A 125 5.08 -10.21 2.22
N THR A 126 3.82 -9.85 1.91
CA THR A 126 2.79 -9.63 2.96
C THR A 126 2.48 -10.88 3.79
N TYR A 127 2.57 -12.09 3.23
CA TYR A 127 2.39 -13.32 4.01
C TYR A 127 3.61 -13.67 4.87
N ALA A 128 4.79 -13.23 4.45
CA ALA A 128 6.03 -13.42 5.23
C ALA A 128 6.13 -12.42 6.39
N ALA A 129 5.48 -11.26 6.27
CA ALA A 129 5.34 -10.29 7.36
C ALA A 129 4.34 -10.81 8.40
N GLY A 130 4.85 -11.28 9.54
CA GLY A 130 4.02 -11.59 10.71
C GLY A 130 3.71 -10.32 11.51
N PRO A 131 2.61 -10.29 12.28
CA PRO A 131 2.43 -9.24 13.28
C PRO A 131 3.61 -9.29 14.24
N SER A 132 4.18 -8.11 14.54
CA SER A 132 5.12 -7.90 15.63
C SER A 132 4.52 -8.54 16.87
N MET A 133 5.11 -9.64 17.36
CA MET A 133 4.80 -10.13 18.69
C MET A 133 5.38 -9.12 19.67
N THR A 134 4.64 -8.05 19.93
CA THR A 134 4.89 -7.18 21.07
C THR A 134 4.62 -8.03 22.31
N THR A 135 5.70 -8.62 22.84
CA THR A 135 5.67 -9.25 24.15
C THR A 135 5.39 -8.13 25.15
N SER A 136 4.21 -8.19 25.76
CA SER A 136 3.73 -7.22 26.74
C SER A 136 4.46 -7.34 28.07
#